data_AF-A0A536EEI6-F1
#
_entry.id   AF-A0A536EEI6-F1
#
_cell.length_a   1.000
_cell.length_b   1.000
_cell.length_c   1.000
_cell.angle_alpha   90.00
_cell.angle_beta   90.00
_cell.angle_gamma   90.00
#
_symmetry.space_group_name_H-M   'P 1'
#
loop_
_entity.id
_entity.type
_entity.pdbx_description
1 polymer ?
#
loop_
_entity_poly.entity_id
_entity_poly.type
_entity_poly.pdbx_seq_one_letter_code
_entity_poly.pdbx_strand_id
1 'polypeptide(L)'
;MTDGTGTNAATAMQERLKGLFADTLGMRFVEVTPERVRAELDVREELCTVPGIMHGGAIMAFADTLGGVATSLNLTPGAGTTTIESKTNFLAAARTGQTIHGECVPLHRGKQTLVWQTRVTVEDRLVALVTQTQIVLPAKQTPQEVLATLFAEKPVDEQKALLATLERAGAGLYRAWAANESDSSVQEALLAAAEREEENARTLERDP
;
A
#
# COMPACT_ATOMS: atom_id res chain seq x y z
N MET A 1 -8.52 32.57 -4.71
CA MET A 1 -9.05 31.62 -5.71
C MET A 1 -8.96 30.25 -5.07
N THR A 2 -10.04 29.77 -4.47
CA THR A 2 -10.12 28.43 -3.89
C THR A 2 -10.20 27.43 -5.03
N ASP A 3 -9.21 26.56 -5.15
CA ASP A 3 -9.21 25.50 -6.16
C ASP A 3 -10.41 24.57 -5.92
N GLY A 4 -11.16 24.27 -6.98
CA GLY A 4 -12.28 23.32 -6.91
C GLY A 4 -11.84 21.86 -6.89
N THR A 5 -10.53 21.58 -6.89
CA THR A 5 -9.97 20.23 -6.95
C THR A 5 -9.87 19.58 -5.57
N GLY A 6 -9.58 20.35 -4.53
CA GLY A 6 -9.43 19.86 -3.15
C GLY A 6 -10.75 19.42 -2.52
N THR A 7 -11.85 20.15 -2.76
CA THR A 7 -13.18 19.78 -2.25
C THR A 7 -13.66 18.46 -2.87
N ASN A 8 -13.40 18.24 -4.16
CA ASN A 8 -13.75 16.98 -4.83
C ASN A 8 -12.96 15.80 -4.25
N ALA A 9 -11.66 15.97 -4.02
CA ALA A 9 -10.81 14.94 -3.42
C ALA A 9 -11.23 14.58 -1.98
N ALA A 10 -11.61 15.57 -1.16
CA ALA A 10 -12.10 15.35 0.19
C ALA A 10 -13.42 14.55 0.18
N THR A 11 -14.38 14.92 -0.66
CA THR A 11 -15.65 14.18 -0.80
C THR A 11 -15.42 12.75 -1.29
N ALA A 12 -14.56 12.55 -2.29
CA ALA A 12 -14.23 11.22 -2.80
C ALA A 12 -13.56 10.35 -1.71
N MET A 13 -12.66 10.93 -0.90
CA MET A 13 -12.05 10.23 0.23
C MET A 13 -13.09 9.85 1.29
N GLN A 14 -14.01 10.76 1.61
CA GLN A 14 -15.09 10.50 2.57
C GLN A 14 -15.93 9.29 2.13
N GLU A 15 -16.33 9.22 0.86
CA GLU A 15 -17.13 8.11 0.35
C GLU A 15 -16.35 6.79 0.34
N ARG A 16 -15.04 6.81 0.04
CA ARG A 16 -14.18 5.63 0.10
C ARG A 16 -14.04 5.02 1.50
N LEU A 17 -14.15 5.86 2.53
CA LEU A 17 -13.99 5.45 3.93
C LEU A 17 -15.32 5.18 4.65
N LYS A 18 -16.44 5.32 3.94
CA LYS A 18 -17.79 5.09 4.46
C LYS A 18 -17.96 3.67 5.00
N GLY A 19 -18.54 3.55 6.18
CA GLY A 19 -18.72 2.29 6.89
C GLY A 19 -17.42 1.70 7.48
N LEU A 20 -16.29 2.38 7.35
CA LEU A 20 -15.01 1.96 7.95
C LEU A 20 -14.73 2.76 9.23
N PHE A 21 -13.57 2.51 9.83
CA PHE A 21 -13.23 3.05 11.14
C PHE A 21 -13.21 4.59 11.20
N ALA A 22 -12.71 5.26 10.16
CA ALA A 22 -12.71 6.73 10.09
C ALA A 22 -14.14 7.31 10.11
N ASP A 23 -15.07 6.67 9.40
CA ASP A 23 -16.49 7.03 9.39
C ASP A 23 -17.18 6.70 10.72
N THR A 24 -16.82 5.57 11.34
CA THR A 24 -17.28 5.19 12.69
C THR A 24 -16.91 6.24 13.74
N LEU A 25 -15.69 6.77 13.67
CA LEU A 25 -15.27 7.88 14.53
C LEU A 25 -15.97 9.19 14.14
N GLY A 26 -16.46 9.33 12.91
CA GLY A 26 -17.12 10.54 12.40
C GLY A 26 -16.13 11.60 11.93
N MET A 27 -14.98 11.17 11.40
CA MET A 27 -14.00 12.06 10.80
C MET A 27 -14.57 12.71 9.54
N ARG A 28 -14.30 14.00 9.37
CA ARG A 28 -14.70 14.77 8.18
C ARG A 28 -13.47 15.32 7.49
N PHE A 29 -13.20 14.88 6.27
CA PHE A 29 -12.08 15.40 5.48
C PHE A 29 -12.41 16.78 4.90
N VAL A 30 -11.48 17.71 5.04
CA VAL A 30 -11.60 19.11 4.58
C VAL A 30 -10.69 19.39 3.39
N GLU A 31 -9.49 18.80 3.39
CA GLU A 31 -8.49 18.95 2.33
C GLU A 31 -7.75 17.63 2.14
N VAL A 32 -7.61 17.17 0.90
CA VAL A 32 -6.93 15.92 0.58
C VAL A 32 -6.07 16.15 -0.65
N THR A 33 -4.76 16.32 -0.43
CA THR A 33 -3.74 16.53 -1.47
C THR A 33 -2.49 15.71 -1.17
N PRO A 34 -1.61 15.44 -2.16
CA PRO A 34 -0.36 14.74 -1.91
C PRO A 34 0.56 15.45 -0.90
N GLU A 35 0.47 16.78 -0.78
CA GLU A 35 1.29 17.59 0.12
C GLU A 35 0.66 17.78 1.50
N ARG A 36 -0.66 17.65 1.61
CA ARG A 36 -1.39 17.96 2.85
C ARG A 36 -2.75 17.26 2.92
N VAL A 37 -3.04 16.70 4.08
CA VAL A 37 -4.36 16.17 4.44
C VAL A 37 -4.88 16.86 5.68
N ARG A 38 -6.10 17.40 5.61
CA ARG A 38 -6.80 18.02 6.74
C ARG A 38 -8.14 17.38 6.97
N ALA A 39 -8.48 17.19 8.24
CA ALA A 39 -9.77 16.68 8.65
C ALA A 39 -10.17 17.27 10.00
N GLU A 40 -11.40 16.98 10.40
CA GLU A 40 -11.98 17.40 11.66
C GLU A 40 -12.69 16.23 12.34
N LEU A 41 -12.73 16.26 13.66
CA LEU A 41 -13.42 15.27 14.47
C LEU A 41 -14.03 15.94 15.71
N ASP A 42 -15.34 15.79 15.89
CA ASP A 42 -16.01 16.32 17.07
C ASP A 42 -15.67 15.48 18.29
N VAL A 43 -15.41 16.13 19.41
CA VAL A 43 -15.17 15.50 20.69
C VAL A 43 -16.52 15.13 21.30
N ARG A 44 -17.01 13.95 20.94
CA ARG A 44 -18.24 13.35 21.48
C ARG A 44 -17.94 12.56 22.76
N GLU A 45 -18.95 12.35 23.59
CA GLU A 45 -18.80 11.74 24.92
C GLU A 45 -18.19 10.33 24.83
N GLU A 46 -18.61 9.54 23.83
CA GLU A 46 -18.11 8.19 23.58
C GLU A 46 -16.64 8.13 23.11
N LEU A 47 -16.07 9.27 22.70
CA LEU A 47 -14.65 9.39 22.32
C LEU A 47 -13.79 9.90 23.48
N CYS A 48 -14.37 10.10 24.66
CA CYS A 48 -13.70 10.67 25.82
C CYS A 48 -13.35 9.64 26.90
N THR A 49 -12.36 9.98 27.72
CA THR A 49 -12.17 9.40 29.06
C THR A 49 -12.89 10.25 30.11
N VAL A 50 -13.07 9.71 31.32
CA VAL A 50 -13.52 10.48 32.49
C VAL A 50 -12.43 11.52 32.83
N PRO A 51 -12.74 12.83 32.94
CA PRO A 51 -14.05 13.48 33.09
C PRO A 51 -14.54 14.27 31.85
N GLY A 52 -14.55 13.69 30.64
CA GLY A 52 -14.95 14.38 29.41
C GLY A 52 -13.78 15.01 28.64
N ILE A 53 -12.63 14.33 28.64
CA ILE A 53 -11.44 14.70 27.85
C ILE A 53 -11.28 13.66 26.75
N MET A 54 -11.02 14.09 25.51
CA MET A 54 -10.85 13.17 24.39
C MET A 54 -9.79 12.11 24.70
N HIS A 55 -10.13 10.85 24.46
CA HIS A 55 -9.24 9.73 24.72
C HIS A 55 -8.02 9.81 23.81
N GLY A 56 -6.83 9.56 24.36
CA GLY A 56 -5.58 9.63 23.58
C GLY A 56 -5.59 8.69 22.37
N GLY A 57 -6.21 7.51 22.50
CA GLY A 57 -6.43 6.57 21.39
C GLY A 57 -7.30 7.12 20.26
N ALA A 58 -8.29 7.99 20.54
CA ALA A 58 -9.11 8.62 19.50
C ALA A 58 -8.29 9.67 18.73
N ILE A 59 -7.46 10.44 19.42
CA ILE A 59 -6.51 11.39 18.79
C ILE A 59 -5.49 10.64 17.94
N MET A 60 -4.94 9.53 18.44
CA MET A 60 -3.99 8.70 17.69
C MET A 60 -4.62 8.09 16.45
N ALA A 61 -5.83 7.52 16.56
CA ALA A 61 -6.58 6.99 15.43
C ALA A 61 -6.87 8.05 14.36
N PHE A 62 -7.24 9.25 14.80
CA PHE A 62 -7.45 10.40 13.93
C PHE A 62 -6.17 10.77 13.17
N ALA A 63 -5.05 10.97 13.88
CA ALA A 63 -3.78 11.28 13.24
C ALA A 63 -3.27 10.16 12.32
N ASP A 64 -3.47 8.90 12.70
CA ASP A 64 -3.03 7.73 11.93
C ASP A 64 -3.78 7.60 10.60
N THR A 65 -5.09 7.79 10.65
CA THR A 65 -5.94 7.85 9.45
C THR A 65 -5.44 8.92 8.49
N LEU A 66 -5.10 10.11 8.98
CA LEU A 66 -4.62 11.22 8.14
C LEU A 66 -3.29 10.87 7.46
N GLY A 67 -2.33 10.30 8.18
CA GLY A 67 -1.05 9.90 7.59
C GLY A 67 -1.15 8.69 6.65
N GLY A 68 -2.09 7.78 6.90
CA GLY A 68 -2.40 6.68 5.97
C GLY A 68 -3.00 7.18 4.67
N VAL A 69 -3.98 8.09 4.75
CA VAL A 69 -4.55 8.77 3.58
C VAL A 69 -3.46 9.54 2.82
N ALA A 70 -2.67 10.35 3.51
CA ALA A 70 -1.60 11.14 2.89
C ALA A 70 -0.59 10.24 2.16
N THR A 71 -0.23 9.09 2.75
CA THR A 71 0.63 8.12 2.10
C THR A 71 0.00 7.54 0.85
N SER A 72 -1.28 7.15 0.90
CA SER A 72 -1.98 6.55 -0.25
C SER A 72 -1.97 7.44 -1.50
N LEU A 73 -1.95 8.76 -1.33
CA LEU A 73 -1.88 9.75 -2.42
C LEU A 73 -0.48 9.86 -3.04
N ASN A 74 0.55 9.38 -2.35
CA ASN A 74 1.95 9.43 -2.77
C ASN A 74 2.48 8.05 -3.22
N LEU A 75 1.62 7.04 -3.31
CA LEU A 75 1.99 5.70 -3.79
C LEU A 75 1.93 5.60 -5.32
N THR A 76 2.80 4.78 -5.89
CA THR A 76 2.68 4.35 -7.29
C THR A 76 1.43 3.46 -7.47
N PRO A 77 0.84 3.40 -8.68
CA PRO A 77 -0.31 2.54 -8.94
C PRO A 77 -0.09 1.09 -8.49
N GLY A 78 -1.09 0.53 -7.81
CA GLY A 78 -1.06 -0.85 -7.29
C GLY A 78 -0.27 -1.05 -6.00
N ALA A 79 0.57 -0.09 -5.58
CA ALA A 79 1.25 -0.16 -4.30
C ALA A 79 0.27 0.09 -3.13
N GLY A 80 0.58 -0.49 -1.98
CA GLY A 80 -0.13 -0.31 -0.72
C GLY A 80 0.75 0.35 0.34
N THR A 81 0.20 0.54 1.53
CA THR A 81 0.95 1.04 2.69
C THR A 81 0.42 0.43 3.98
N THR A 82 1.26 0.41 5.01
CA THR A 82 0.83 0.20 6.40
C THR A 82 1.67 1.07 7.34
N THR A 83 1.06 1.49 8.45
CA THR A 83 1.79 2.16 9.53
C THR A 83 2.75 1.16 10.17
N ILE A 84 4.01 1.57 10.37
CA ILE A 84 5.01 0.76 11.12
C ILE A 84 5.42 1.43 12.43
N GLU A 85 5.24 2.73 12.56
CA GLU A 85 5.51 3.50 13.77
C GLU A 85 4.62 4.74 13.81
N SER A 86 4.10 5.07 14.99
CA SER A 86 3.33 6.29 15.24
C SER A 86 3.56 6.73 16.67
N LYS A 87 4.16 7.91 16.84
CA LYS A 87 4.49 8.50 18.12
C LYS A 87 3.70 9.77 18.33
N THR A 88 3.01 9.85 19.46
CA THR A 88 2.17 11.02 19.81
C THR A 88 2.71 11.72 21.05
N ASN A 89 2.77 13.06 20.99
CA ASN A 89 2.88 13.91 22.17
C ASN A 89 1.50 14.50 22.46
N PHE A 90 0.99 14.32 23.68
CA PHE A 90 -0.19 15.02 24.16
C PHE A 90 0.24 16.28 24.89
N LEU A 91 -0.19 17.44 24.40
CA LEU A 91 0.28 18.76 24.84
C LEU A 91 -0.82 19.55 25.55
N ALA A 92 -2.08 19.30 25.21
CA ALA A 92 -3.22 19.92 25.88
C ALA A 92 -4.49 19.08 25.74
N ALA A 93 -5.50 19.33 26.58
CA ALA A 93 -6.77 18.60 26.53
C ALA A 93 -7.71 19.16 25.43
N ALA A 94 -8.40 18.25 24.74
CA ALA A 94 -9.62 18.55 23.98
C ALA A 94 -10.82 18.02 24.78
N ARG A 95 -11.84 18.85 24.97
CA ARG A 95 -12.99 18.55 25.85
C ARG A 95 -14.24 18.27 25.04
N THR A 96 -15.17 17.50 25.62
CA THR A 96 -16.49 17.24 25.03
C THR A 96 -17.15 18.53 24.54
N GLY A 97 -17.72 18.49 23.34
CA GLY A 97 -18.36 19.65 22.68
C GLY A 97 -17.41 20.53 21.88
N GLN A 98 -16.09 20.30 21.93
CA GLN A 98 -15.13 20.93 21.02
C GLN A 98 -14.96 20.10 19.75
N THR A 99 -14.32 20.68 18.74
CA THR A 99 -13.89 19.98 17.51
C THR A 99 -12.37 20.04 17.43
N ILE A 100 -11.72 18.88 17.23
CA ILE A 100 -10.30 18.83 16.91
C ILE A 100 -10.11 18.97 15.39
N HIS A 101 -9.08 19.69 14.99
CA HIS A 101 -8.66 19.84 13.60
C HIS A 101 -7.28 19.20 13.42
N GLY A 102 -7.14 18.36 12.42
CA GLY A 102 -5.89 17.71 12.06
C GLY A 102 -5.30 18.34 10.80
N GLU A 103 -4.00 18.61 10.82
CA GLU A 103 -3.22 18.93 9.62
C GLU A 103 -2.02 18.00 9.54
N CYS A 104 -2.00 17.17 8.51
CA CYS A 104 -0.95 16.19 8.23
C CYS A 104 -0.12 16.60 7.02
N VAL A 105 1.20 16.72 7.19
CA VAL A 105 2.16 17.18 6.19
C VAL A 105 3.40 16.28 6.16
N PRO A 106 4.12 16.16 5.02
CA PRO A 106 5.24 15.25 4.91
C PRO A 106 6.47 15.82 5.63
N LEU A 107 7.15 14.97 6.41
CA LEU A 107 8.53 15.20 6.88
C LEU A 107 9.55 14.53 5.95
N HIS A 108 9.20 13.39 5.35
CA HIS A 108 10.05 12.64 4.43
C HIS A 108 9.21 11.84 3.43
N ARG A 109 9.63 11.80 2.15
CA ARG A 109 9.02 10.98 1.10
C ARG A 109 10.10 10.17 0.37
N GLY A 110 10.32 8.94 0.85
CA GLY A 110 11.28 8.00 0.29
C GLY A 110 10.61 6.95 -0.61
N LYS A 111 11.44 6.08 -1.21
CA LYS A 111 10.95 4.96 -2.03
C LYS A 111 10.27 3.85 -1.21
N GLN A 112 10.77 3.60 0.00
CA GLN A 112 10.31 2.51 0.87
C GLN A 112 9.51 3.01 2.07
N THR A 113 9.72 4.25 2.50
CA THR A 113 9.04 4.81 3.66
C THR A 113 8.65 6.26 3.44
N LEU A 114 7.53 6.65 4.05
CA LEU A 114 7.07 8.03 4.14
C LEU A 114 6.91 8.38 5.62
N VAL A 115 7.36 9.57 6.00
CA VAL A 115 7.21 10.08 7.36
C VAL A 115 6.34 11.31 7.33
N TRP A 116 5.31 11.33 8.16
CA TRP A 116 4.32 12.39 8.25
C TRP A 116 4.32 13.02 9.63
N GLN A 117 4.03 14.31 9.69
CA GLN A 117 3.72 15.02 10.93
C GLN A 117 2.27 15.47 10.90
N THR A 118 1.50 15.10 11.92
CA THR A 118 0.14 15.57 12.12
C THR A 118 0.08 16.48 13.34
N ARG A 119 -0.33 17.72 13.12
CA ARG A 119 -0.70 18.66 14.19
C ARG A 119 -2.19 18.53 14.47
N VAL A 120 -2.56 18.31 15.72
CA VAL A 120 -3.97 18.28 16.16
C VAL A 120 -4.23 19.48 17.04
N THR A 121 -5.20 20.31 16.67
CA THR A 121 -5.50 21.58 17.33
C THR A 121 -6.97 21.73 17.70
N VAL A 122 -7.25 22.55 18.71
CA VAL A 122 -8.60 23.07 19.02
C VAL A 122 -8.45 24.58 19.16
N GLU A 123 -9.18 25.37 18.37
CA GLU A 123 -9.12 26.84 18.42
C GLU A 123 -7.65 27.36 18.45
N ASP A 124 -6.83 26.89 17.51
CA ASP A 124 -5.38 27.16 17.37
C ASP A 124 -4.45 26.61 18.48
N ARG A 125 -4.98 26.11 19.59
CA ARG A 125 -4.20 25.47 20.64
C ARG A 125 -3.79 24.07 20.21
N LEU A 126 -2.47 23.79 20.23
CA LEU A 126 -1.93 22.48 19.92
C LEU A 126 -2.28 21.47 21.03
N VAL A 127 -3.11 20.50 20.67
CA VAL A 127 -3.58 19.40 21.54
C VAL A 127 -2.62 18.22 21.46
N ALA A 128 -2.21 17.86 20.25
CA ALA A 128 -1.25 16.80 20.04
C ALA A 128 -0.35 17.04 18.82
N LEU A 129 0.86 16.46 18.87
CA LEU A 129 1.77 16.38 17.74
C LEU A 129 2.16 14.93 17.51
N VAL A 130 1.84 14.43 16.33
CA VAL A 130 2.08 13.04 15.93
C VAL A 130 3.12 12.99 14.84
N THR A 131 4.11 12.11 14.99
CA THR A 131 4.99 11.71 13.90
C THR A 131 4.68 10.26 13.57
N GLN A 132 4.53 9.96 12.28
CA GLN A 132 4.13 8.65 11.81
C GLN A 132 4.99 8.20 10.63
N THR A 133 5.42 6.94 10.68
CA THR A 133 6.14 6.28 9.60
C THR A 133 5.28 5.22 8.93
N GLN A 134 5.20 5.31 7.61
CA GLN A 134 4.45 4.42 6.73
C GLN A 134 5.44 3.66 5.84
N ILE A 135 5.26 2.35 5.71
CA ILE A 135 6.06 1.53 4.79
C ILE A 135 5.29 1.33 3.48
N VAL A 136 5.99 1.49 2.36
CA VAL A 136 5.45 1.20 1.03
C VAL A 136 5.45 -0.31 0.81
N LEU A 137 4.27 -0.86 0.52
CA LEU A 137 4.10 -2.24 0.09
C LEU A 137 4.07 -2.24 -1.44
N PRO A 138 5.03 -2.90 -2.11
CA PRO A 138 5.07 -2.90 -3.57
C PRO A 138 3.80 -3.53 -4.15
N ALA A 139 3.43 -3.09 -5.35
CA ALA A 139 2.34 -3.70 -6.08
C ALA A 139 2.58 -5.20 -6.24
N LYS A 140 1.54 -6.01 -6.05
CA LYS A 140 1.63 -7.44 -6.38
C LYS A 140 1.83 -7.56 -7.88
N GLN A 141 2.99 -8.09 -8.26
CA GLN A 141 3.28 -8.43 -9.64
C GLN A 141 2.61 -9.75 -9.97
N THR A 142 2.00 -9.84 -11.14
CA THR A 142 1.56 -11.10 -11.73
C THR A 142 2.77 -11.97 -12.06
N PRO A 143 2.64 -13.31 -12.10
CA PRO A 143 3.73 -14.18 -12.56
C PRO A 143 4.28 -13.76 -13.93
N GLN A 144 3.43 -13.29 -14.83
CA GLN A 144 3.80 -12.78 -16.15
C GLN A 144 4.67 -11.51 -16.06
N GLU A 145 4.31 -10.56 -15.21
CA GLU A 145 5.12 -9.35 -14.99
C GLU A 145 6.48 -9.68 -14.35
N VAL A 146 6.50 -10.63 -13.40
CA VAL A 146 7.76 -11.11 -12.81
C VAL A 146 8.64 -11.72 -13.89
N LEU A 147 8.09 -12.63 -14.72
CA LEU A 147 8.84 -13.22 -15.82
C LEU A 147 9.32 -12.15 -16.80
N ALA A 148 8.46 -11.20 -17.20
CA ALA A 148 8.82 -10.12 -18.12
C ALA A 148 9.99 -9.27 -17.60
N THR A 149 10.06 -9.01 -16.30
CA THR A 149 11.18 -8.25 -15.72
C THR A 149 12.52 -8.99 -15.77
N LEU A 150 12.52 -10.33 -15.86
CA LEU A 150 13.74 -11.09 -16.10
C LEU A 150 14.31 -10.86 -17.49
N PHE A 151 13.48 -10.54 -18.49
CA PHE A 151 13.89 -10.30 -19.88
C PHE A 151 14.08 -8.83 -20.25
N ALA A 152 13.47 -7.92 -19.49
CA ALA A 152 13.46 -6.49 -19.79
C ALA A 152 14.90 -5.92 -19.89
N GLU A 153 15.11 -5.05 -20.88
CA GLU A 153 16.38 -4.33 -21.15
C GLU A 153 17.61 -5.22 -21.47
N LYS A 154 17.44 -6.53 -21.59
CA LYS A 154 18.51 -7.46 -21.98
C LYS A 154 18.65 -7.56 -23.50
N PRO A 155 19.86 -7.77 -24.04
CA PRO A 155 20.04 -8.15 -25.45
C PRO A 155 19.28 -9.43 -25.80
N VAL A 156 18.85 -9.56 -27.06
CA VAL A 156 18.06 -10.72 -27.53
C VAL A 156 18.76 -12.05 -27.24
N ASP A 157 20.08 -12.13 -27.38
CA ASP A 157 20.81 -13.37 -27.14
C ASP A 157 20.81 -13.77 -25.65
N GLU A 158 20.88 -12.79 -24.75
CA GLU A 158 20.74 -13.03 -23.31
C GLU A 158 19.29 -13.42 -22.96
N GLN A 159 18.30 -12.81 -23.61
CA GLN A 159 16.89 -13.22 -23.45
C GLN A 159 16.67 -14.67 -23.92
N LYS A 160 17.24 -15.08 -25.07
CA LYS A 160 17.16 -16.44 -25.57
C LYS A 160 17.81 -17.45 -24.61
N ALA A 161 19.00 -17.13 -24.09
CA ALA A 161 19.69 -17.98 -23.12
C ALA A 161 18.90 -18.15 -21.81
N LEU A 162 18.28 -17.06 -21.34
CA LEU A 162 17.40 -17.11 -20.18
C LEU A 162 16.15 -17.94 -20.44
N LEU A 163 15.50 -17.77 -21.60
CA LEU A 163 14.34 -18.56 -21.98
C LEU A 163 14.70 -20.04 -22.09
N ALA A 164 15.82 -20.39 -22.72
CA ALA A 164 16.30 -21.77 -22.79
C ALA A 164 16.50 -22.39 -21.40
N THR A 165 17.03 -21.62 -20.44
CA THR A 165 17.16 -22.05 -19.05
C THR A 165 15.81 -22.34 -18.41
N LEU A 166 14.80 -21.49 -18.66
CA LEU A 166 13.44 -21.68 -18.16
C LEU A 166 12.76 -22.90 -18.81
N GLU A 167 12.93 -23.12 -20.11
CA GLU A 167 12.39 -24.30 -20.80
C GLU A 167 12.99 -25.59 -20.21
N ARG A 168 14.31 -25.63 -19.95
CA ARG A 168 14.96 -26.77 -19.29
C ARG A 168 14.44 -27.00 -17.87
N ALA A 169 14.18 -25.92 -17.13
CA ALA A 169 13.56 -26.02 -15.80
C ALA A 169 12.13 -26.59 -15.90
N GLY A 170 11.34 -26.13 -16.88
CA GLY A 170 10.01 -26.67 -17.19
C GLY A 170 10.05 -28.16 -17.53
N ALA A 171 10.99 -28.58 -18.38
CA ALA A 171 11.23 -29.99 -18.71
C ALA A 171 11.51 -30.83 -17.45
N GLY A 172 12.32 -30.30 -16.53
CA GLY A 172 12.60 -30.94 -15.24
C GLY A 172 11.34 -31.14 -14.38
N LEU A 173 10.46 -30.14 -14.32
CA LEU A 173 9.18 -30.23 -13.60
C LEU A 173 8.25 -31.27 -14.22
N TYR A 174 8.11 -31.27 -15.56
CA TYR A 174 7.30 -32.27 -16.26
C TYR A 174 7.78 -33.71 -15.99
N ARG A 175 9.11 -33.95 -16.02
CA ARG A 175 9.68 -35.26 -15.67
C ARG A 175 9.40 -35.64 -14.21
N ALA A 176 9.50 -34.68 -13.30
CA ALA A 176 9.23 -34.92 -11.88
C ALA A 176 7.74 -35.27 -11.62
N TRP A 177 6.81 -34.61 -12.31
CA TRP A 177 5.39 -34.94 -12.24
C TRP A 177 5.10 -36.31 -12.87
N ALA A 178 5.66 -36.59 -14.04
CA ALA A 178 5.52 -37.89 -14.69
C ALA A 178 5.99 -39.06 -13.82
N ALA A 179 7.07 -38.89 -13.06
CA ALA A 179 7.59 -39.91 -12.14
C ALA A 179 6.63 -40.26 -11.00
N ASN A 180 5.69 -39.37 -10.68
CA ASN A 180 4.69 -39.55 -9.62
C ASN A 180 3.26 -39.78 -10.16
N GLU A 181 3.11 -39.88 -11.49
CA GLU A 181 1.81 -40.09 -12.13
C GLU A 181 1.51 -41.58 -12.28
N SER A 182 0.27 -41.95 -11.95
CA SER A 182 -0.25 -43.31 -11.97
C SER A 182 -0.99 -43.65 -13.27
N ASP A 183 -1.59 -42.64 -13.92
CA ASP A 183 -2.23 -42.82 -15.23
C ASP A 183 -1.16 -42.80 -16.34
N SER A 184 -0.98 -43.94 -17.01
CA SER A 184 0.04 -44.11 -18.04
C SER A 184 -0.12 -43.12 -19.21
N SER A 185 -1.37 -42.75 -19.56
CA SER A 185 -1.62 -41.80 -20.65
C SER A 185 -1.20 -40.38 -20.28
N VAL A 186 -1.44 -39.98 -19.03
CA VAL A 186 -1.03 -38.67 -18.49
C VAL A 186 0.49 -38.64 -18.31
N GLN A 187 1.08 -39.72 -17.82
CA GLN A 187 2.54 -39.87 -17.69
C GLN A 187 3.24 -39.70 -19.05
N GLU A 188 2.78 -40.38 -20.10
CA GLU A 188 3.32 -40.23 -21.46
C GLU A 188 3.19 -38.80 -21.98
N ALA A 189 2.04 -38.15 -21.74
CA ALA A 189 1.83 -36.76 -22.16
C ALA A 189 2.79 -35.78 -21.46
N LEU A 190 3.07 -35.98 -20.17
CA LEU A 190 4.01 -35.17 -19.40
C LEU A 190 5.46 -35.39 -19.87
N LEU A 191 5.87 -36.62 -20.14
CA LEU A 191 7.20 -36.91 -20.70
C LEU A 191 7.37 -36.30 -22.10
N ALA A 192 6.33 -36.39 -22.94
CA ALA A 192 6.33 -35.74 -24.24
C ALA A 192 6.40 -34.21 -24.13
N ALA A 193 5.77 -33.61 -23.11
CA ALA A 193 5.92 -32.19 -22.82
C ALA A 193 7.36 -31.83 -22.42
N ALA A 194 7.99 -32.63 -21.56
CA ALA A 194 9.38 -32.40 -21.16
C ALA A 194 10.35 -32.43 -22.34
N GLU A 195 10.18 -33.36 -23.29
CA GLU A 195 11.04 -33.43 -24.48
C GLU A 195 10.82 -32.25 -25.42
N ARG A 196 9.58 -31.74 -25.55
CA ARG A 196 9.32 -30.51 -26.31
C ARG A 196 10.02 -29.30 -25.72
N GLU A 197 10.00 -29.12 -24.40
CA GLU A 197 10.71 -27.99 -23.78
C GLU A 197 12.23 -28.11 -23.93
N GLU A 198 12.77 -29.33 -23.86
CA GLU A 198 14.18 -29.60 -24.11
C GLU A 198 14.59 -29.26 -25.57
N GLU A 199 13.71 -29.53 -26.54
CA GLU A 199 13.90 -29.15 -27.94
C GLU A 199 13.80 -27.62 -28.15
N ASN A 200 12.84 -26.97 -27.49
CA ASN A 200 12.69 -25.52 -27.49
C ASN A 200 13.98 -24.85 -26.97
N ALA A 201 14.52 -25.34 -25.84
CA ALA A 201 15.78 -24.84 -25.28
C ALA A 201 16.96 -24.95 -26.26
N ARG A 202 17.13 -26.12 -26.90
CA ARG A 202 18.20 -26.33 -27.90
C ARG A 202 18.04 -25.42 -29.11
N THR A 203 16.81 -25.11 -29.50
CA THR A 203 16.54 -24.20 -30.62
C THR A 203 16.92 -22.77 -30.28
N LEU A 204 16.66 -22.34 -29.04
CA LEU A 204 17.00 -21.00 -28.55
C LEU A 204 18.51 -20.79 -28.36
N GLU A 205 19.24 -21.84 -27.99
CA GLU A 205 20.70 -21.83 -27.80
C GLU A 205 21.51 -21.92 -29.10
N ARG A 206 20.86 -22.20 -30.24
CA ARG A 206 21.53 -22.16 -31.55
C ARG A 206 21.85 -20.70 -31.91
N ASP A 207 23.13 -20.43 -32.10
CA ASP A 207 23.60 -19.20 -32.74
C ASP A 207 22.99 -19.10 -34.16
N PRO A 208 22.56 -17.91 -34.62
CA PRO A 208 22.04 -17.72 -35.97
C PRO A 208 23.04 -18.07 -37.07
#